data_AF-A0A4Y6Q2E1-F1
#
_entry.id   AF-A0A4Y6Q2E1-F1
#
_cell.length_a   1.000
_cell.length_b   1.000
_cell.length_c   1.000
_cell.angle_alpha   90.00
_cell.angle_beta   90.00
_cell.angle_gamma   90.00
#
_symmetry.space_group_name_H-M   'P 1'
#
loop_
_entity.id
_entity.type
_entity.pdbx_description
1 polymer ?
#
loop_
_entity_poly.entity_id
_entity_poly.type
_entity_poly.pdbx_seq_one_letter_code
_entity_poly.pdbx_strand_id
1 'polypeptide(L)'
;MTSSKNTTSQGEREVELLAPRQKQLIRQALTARFSAFLKPGESLELDAEQSEDYVYGTIAVTSADESFRLDLEASILAADQKAEKLDSPERFLELALEFLKLQLYEFFRQDRQERFHVDWRLYPVEKATIRFRGQIRKPSLEREADALLGEEDSETPAD
;
A
#
# COMPACT_ATOMS: atom_id res chain seq x y z
N MET A 1 -46.59 -14.75 -14.18
CA MET A 1 -45.36 -15.45 -14.63
C MET A 1 -44.97 -14.78 -15.94
N THR A 2 -43.82 -14.13 -16.11
CA THR A 2 -42.53 -14.15 -15.40
C THR A 2 -41.84 -12.84 -15.79
N SER A 3 -41.57 -11.99 -14.80
CA SER A 3 -40.22 -11.75 -14.27
C SER A 3 -39.41 -10.76 -15.10
N SER A 4 -39.40 -9.54 -14.57
CA SER A 4 -38.38 -8.50 -14.70
C SER A 4 -36.97 -9.08 -14.89
N LYS A 5 -36.30 -8.70 -15.97
CA LYS A 5 -34.84 -8.72 -15.98
C LYS A 5 -34.35 -7.36 -15.50
N ASN A 6 -33.94 -7.38 -14.24
CA ASN A 6 -33.25 -6.31 -13.55
C ASN A 6 -31.89 -6.13 -14.25
N THR A 7 -31.75 -5.10 -15.08
CA THR A 7 -30.45 -4.72 -15.67
C THR A 7 -29.65 -4.00 -14.60
N THR A 8 -28.93 -4.76 -13.76
CA THR A 8 -27.85 -4.21 -12.95
C THR A 8 -26.58 -4.25 -13.80
N SER A 9 -26.40 -3.23 -14.63
CA SER A 9 -25.09 -2.90 -15.21
C SER A 9 -24.38 -2.04 -14.17
N GLN A 10 -23.67 -2.69 -13.24
CA GLN A 10 -22.58 -2.01 -12.55
C GLN A 10 -21.42 -1.97 -13.54
N GLY A 11 -21.12 -0.78 -14.06
CA GLY A 11 -20.03 -0.56 -14.99
C GLY A 11 -18.72 -1.05 -14.40
N GLU A 12 -18.01 -1.89 -15.14
CA GLU A 12 -16.61 -2.22 -14.89
C GLU A 12 -15.82 -0.90 -14.99
N ARG A 13 -15.37 -0.39 -13.84
CA ARG A 13 -14.52 0.80 -13.78
C ARG A 13 -13.12 0.40 -14.20
N GLU A 14 -12.56 1.11 -15.17
CA GLU A 14 -11.22 0.83 -15.71
C GLU A 14 -10.17 1.24 -14.67
N VAL A 15 -9.48 0.25 -14.10
CA VAL A 15 -8.34 0.45 -13.19
C VAL A 15 -7.07 0.36 -14.02
N GLU A 16 -6.26 1.42 -14.01
CA GLU A 16 -4.97 1.45 -14.66
C GLU A 16 -3.86 1.14 -13.64
N LEU A 17 -3.15 0.04 -13.87
CA LEU A 17 -1.95 -0.31 -13.12
C LEU A 17 -0.73 0.38 -13.72
N LEU A 18 0.26 0.72 -12.88
CA LEU A 18 1.55 1.17 -13.41
C LEU A 18 2.16 0.14 -14.35
N ALA A 19 2.55 0.59 -15.54
CA ALA A 19 3.22 -0.26 -16.51
C ALA A 19 4.52 -0.83 -15.90
N PRO A 20 4.89 -2.11 -16.19
CA PRO A 20 6.06 -2.74 -15.57
C PRO A 20 7.35 -1.94 -15.70
N ARG A 21 7.55 -1.27 -16.84
CA ARG A 21 8.70 -0.40 -17.08
C ARG A 21 8.70 0.84 -16.18
N GLN A 22 7.55 1.51 -16.00
CA GLN A 22 7.43 2.66 -15.10
C GLN A 22 7.68 2.24 -13.66
N LYS A 23 7.05 1.15 -13.20
CA LYS A 23 7.27 0.56 -11.88
C LYS A 23 8.76 0.27 -11.63
N GLN A 24 9.46 -0.30 -12.61
CA GLN A 24 10.90 -0.55 -12.51
C GLN A 24 11.72 0.74 -12.39
N LEU A 25 11.42 1.77 -13.18
CA LEU A 25 12.12 3.06 -13.15
C LEU A 25 11.92 3.78 -11.80
N ILE A 26 10.69 3.81 -11.31
CA ILE A 26 10.36 4.41 -10.00
C ILE A 26 11.08 3.64 -8.89
N ARG A 27 11.03 2.29 -8.91
CA ARG A 27 11.76 1.46 -7.95
C ARG A 27 13.26 1.75 -7.98
N GLN A 28 13.88 1.83 -9.16
CA GLN A 28 15.31 2.16 -9.28
C GLN A 28 15.63 3.54 -8.70
N ALA A 29 14.79 4.55 -8.97
CA ALA A 29 14.95 5.89 -8.42
C ALA A 29 14.81 5.91 -6.89
N LEU A 30 13.85 5.17 -6.33
CA LEU A 30 13.67 5.00 -4.89
C LEU A 30 14.86 4.30 -4.26
N THR A 31 15.29 3.16 -4.81
CA THR A 31 16.47 2.44 -4.32
C THR A 31 17.71 3.31 -4.35
N ALA A 32 17.96 4.06 -5.43
CA ALA A 32 19.08 4.97 -5.52
C ALA A 32 19.02 6.04 -4.42
N ARG A 33 17.85 6.67 -4.22
CA ARG A 33 17.62 7.72 -3.23
C ARG A 33 17.79 7.23 -1.79
N PHE A 34 17.31 6.03 -1.48
CA PHE A 34 17.27 5.50 -0.12
C PHE A 34 18.36 4.46 0.19
N SER A 35 19.23 4.14 -0.77
CA SER A 35 20.27 3.11 -0.64
C SER A 35 21.13 3.24 0.61
N ALA A 36 21.49 4.47 1.00
CA ALA A 36 22.30 4.74 2.20
C ALA A 36 21.57 4.44 3.52
N PHE A 37 20.24 4.36 3.51
CA PHE A 37 19.42 4.08 4.68
C PHE A 37 19.03 2.60 4.82
N LEU A 38 19.16 1.83 3.74
CA LEU A 38 18.85 0.39 3.73
C LEU A 38 19.95 -0.40 4.45
N LYS A 39 19.54 -1.32 5.32
CA LYS A 39 20.47 -2.29 5.92
C LYS A 39 20.85 -3.35 4.89
N PRO A 40 21.99 -4.04 5.05
CA PRO A 40 22.34 -5.17 4.20
C PRO A 40 21.20 -6.20 4.15
N GLY A 41 20.79 -6.60 2.95
CA GLY A 41 19.70 -7.54 2.74
C GLY A 41 18.29 -6.93 2.68
N GLU A 42 18.14 -5.61 2.89
CA GLU A 42 16.86 -4.94 2.71
C GLU A 42 16.61 -4.55 1.25
N SER A 43 15.36 -4.68 0.80
CA SER A 43 14.90 -4.29 -0.53
C SER A 43 13.70 -3.35 -0.44
N LEU A 44 13.49 -2.58 -1.53
CA LEU A 44 12.34 -1.70 -1.70
C LEU A 44 11.45 -2.21 -2.83
N GLU A 45 10.16 -2.25 -2.55
CA GLU A 45 9.10 -2.53 -3.52
C GLU A 45 8.14 -1.34 -3.58
N LEU A 46 7.54 -1.14 -4.75
CA LEU A 46 6.52 -0.13 -4.96
C LEU A 46 5.45 -0.72 -5.86
N ASP A 47 4.19 -0.48 -5.51
CA ASP A 47 3.06 -0.70 -6.39
C ASP A 47 2.18 0.54 -6.48
N ALA A 48 1.45 0.67 -7.58
CA ALA A 48 0.45 1.72 -7.67
C ALA A 48 -0.58 1.44 -8.76
N GLU A 49 -1.78 1.97 -8.52
CA GLU A 49 -2.91 1.93 -9.42
C GLU A 49 -3.69 3.24 -9.36
N GLN A 50 -4.38 3.55 -10.45
CA GLN A 50 -5.17 4.76 -10.59
C GLN A 50 -6.45 4.50 -11.38
N SER A 51 -7.46 5.33 -11.11
CA SER A 51 -8.70 5.41 -11.85
C SER A 51 -9.28 6.82 -11.67
N GLU A 52 -10.39 7.11 -12.34
CA GLU A 52 -11.13 8.35 -12.12
C GLU A 52 -11.71 8.46 -10.69
N ASP A 53 -11.88 7.36 -9.96
CA ASP A 53 -12.46 7.38 -8.61
C ASP A 53 -11.42 7.51 -7.50
N TYR A 54 -10.24 6.95 -7.73
CA TYR A 54 -9.19 6.88 -6.72
C TYR A 54 -7.81 6.68 -7.33
N VAL A 55 -6.81 7.00 -6.53
CA VAL A 55 -5.44 6.51 -6.70
C VAL A 55 -5.02 5.76 -5.45
N TYR A 56 -4.12 4.81 -5.63
CA TYR A 56 -3.54 4.03 -4.55
C TYR A 56 -2.08 3.73 -4.86
N GLY A 57 -1.22 3.90 -3.86
CA GLY A 57 0.21 3.63 -3.96
C GLY A 57 0.72 2.95 -2.71
N THR A 58 1.73 2.09 -2.89
CA THR A 58 2.38 1.37 -1.80
C THR A 58 3.89 1.50 -1.91
N ILE A 59 4.55 1.54 -0.75
CA ILE A 59 5.99 1.32 -0.63
C ILE A 59 6.21 0.28 0.45
N ALA A 60 6.98 -0.77 0.14
CA ALA A 60 7.38 -1.76 1.12
C ALA A 60 8.90 -1.82 1.25
N VAL A 61 9.39 -1.90 2.50
CA VAL A 61 10.79 -2.25 2.82
C VAL A 61 10.77 -3.64 3.42
N THR A 62 11.50 -4.59 2.85
CA THR A 62 11.54 -5.97 3.33
C THR A 62 12.97 -6.41 3.59
N SER A 63 13.22 -7.08 4.71
CA SER A 63 14.49 -7.77 4.97
C SER A 63 14.47 -9.18 4.36
N ALA A 64 15.57 -9.59 3.72
CA ALA A 64 15.71 -10.92 3.12
C ALA A 64 15.60 -12.08 4.14
N ASP A 65 15.91 -11.82 5.42
CA ASP A 65 15.75 -12.79 6.51
C ASP A 65 14.36 -12.76 7.16
N GLU A 66 13.44 -11.96 6.60
CA GLU A 66 12.05 -11.83 7.04
C GLU A 66 11.87 -11.36 8.50
N SER A 67 12.94 -10.85 9.11
CA SER A 67 12.91 -10.28 10.47
C SER A 67 12.13 -8.96 10.55
N PHE A 68 11.92 -8.32 9.40
CA PHE A 68 11.34 -6.99 9.29
C PHE A 68 10.64 -6.79 7.94
N ARG A 69 9.44 -6.22 8.00
CA ARG A 69 8.76 -5.61 6.86
C ARG A 69 8.09 -4.31 7.29
N LEU A 70 8.24 -3.25 6.52
CA LEU A 70 7.47 -2.01 6.63
C LEU A 70 6.60 -1.88 5.39
N ASP A 71 5.31 -1.76 5.57
CA ASP A 71 4.33 -1.45 4.51
C ASP A 71 3.81 -0.02 4.74
N LEU A 72 3.92 0.83 3.72
CA LEU A 72 3.36 2.18 3.69
C LEU A 72 2.35 2.25 2.55
N GLU A 73 1.16 2.77 2.84
CA GLU A 73 0.08 2.85 1.86
C GLU A 73 -0.56 4.23 1.86
N ALA A 74 -0.80 4.77 0.67
CA ALA A 74 -1.49 6.02 0.48
C ALA A 74 -2.58 5.89 -0.57
N SER A 75 -3.72 6.53 -0.33
CA SER A 75 -4.81 6.62 -1.28
C SER A 75 -5.39 8.01 -1.31
N ILE A 76 -5.87 8.45 -2.47
CA ILE A 76 -6.64 9.68 -2.63
C ILE A 76 -7.93 9.29 -3.34
N LEU A 77 -9.06 9.56 -2.68
CA LEU A 77 -10.39 9.26 -3.22
C LEU A 77 -11.07 10.54 -3.70
N ALA A 78 -11.78 10.47 -4.83
CA ALA A 78 -12.61 11.57 -5.33
C ALA A 78 -13.63 12.06 -4.27
N ALA A 79 -14.24 11.12 -3.55
CA ALA A 79 -15.19 11.41 -2.48
C ALA A 79 -14.59 12.26 -1.35
N ASP A 80 -13.33 12.01 -0.96
CA ASP A 80 -12.65 12.81 0.07
C ASP A 80 -12.29 14.22 -0.45
N GLN A 81 -12.23 14.40 -1.78
CA GLN A 81 -12.02 15.70 -2.43
C GLN A 81 -13.34 16.45 -2.68
N LYS A 82 -14.50 15.87 -2.31
CA LYS A 82 -15.84 16.38 -2.65
C LYS A 82 -16.07 16.50 -4.16
N ALA A 83 -15.48 15.60 -4.93
CA ALA A 83 -15.63 15.51 -6.37
C ALA A 83 -16.31 14.19 -6.74
N GLU A 84 -17.02 14.17 -7.87
CA GLU A 84 -17.55 12.91 -8.43
C GLU A 84 -16.43 12.03 -8.98
N LYS A 85 -15.38 12.67 -9.53
CA LYS A 85 -14.18 12.01 -10.04
C LYS A 85 -12.93 12.88 -9.88
N LEU A 86 -11.76 12.28 -10.01
CA LEU A 86 -10.46 12.92 -10.05
C LEU A 86 -10.20 13.44 -11.47
N ASP A 87 -10.06 14.75 -11.62
CA ASP A 87 -9.81 15.38 -12.93
C ASP A 87 -8.41 15.07 -13.50
N SER A 88 -7.49 14.58 -12.68
CA SER A 88 -6.12 14.24 -13.08
C SER A 88 -5.54 13.14 -12.17
N PRO A 89 -5.95 11.88 -12.35
CA PRO A 89 -5.49 10.76 -11.52
C PRO A 89 -3.96 10.64 -11.47
N GLU A 90 -3.26 10.91 -12.58
CA GLU A 90 -1.79 10.82 -12.65
C GLU A 90 -1.13 11.80 -11.67
N ARG A 91 -1.66 13.02 -11.56
CA ARG A 91 -1.16 14.03 -10.63
C ARG A 91 -1.43 13.63 -9.18
N PHE A 92 -2.60 13.05 -8.90
CA PHE A 92 -2.90 12.56 -7.56
C PHE A 92 -2.03 11.35 -7.20
N LEU A 93 -1.71 10.49 -8.16
CA LEU A 93 -0.80 9.38 -7.98
C LEU A 93 0.61 9.89 -7.66
N GLU A 94 1.13 10.86 -8.42
CA GLU A 94 2.41 11.52 -8.11
C GLU A 94 2.43 12.09 -6.68
N LEU A 95 1.35 12.78 -6.28
CA LEU A 95 1.22 13.34 -4.94
C LEU A 95 1.22 12.26 -3.85
N ALA A 96 0.48 11.16 -4.05
CA ALA A 96 0.47 10.02 -3.14
C ALA A 96 1.85 9.38 -3.00
N LEU A 97 2.58 9.22 -4.11
CA LEU A 97 3.94 8.66 -4.11
C LEU A 97 4.96 9.60 -3.44
N GLU A 98 4.88 10.92 -3.65
CA GLU A 98 5.73 11.88 -2.93
C GLU A 98 5.43 11.89 -1.44
N PHE A 99 4.16 11.77 -1.05
CA PHE A 99 3.79 11.63 0.35
C PHE A 99 4.38 10.36 0.97
N LEU A 100 4.31 9.21 0.29
CA LEU A 100 4.92 7.95 0.75
C LEU A 100 6.44 8.06 0.88
N LYS A 101 7.11 8.71 -0.07
CA LYS A 101 8.56 8.98 0.00
C LYS A 101 8.92 9.80 1.22
N LEU A 102 8.10 10.81 1.55
CA LEU A 102 8.29 11.61 2.76
C LEU A 102 8.14 10.76 4.02
N GLN A 103 7.08 9.96 4.12
CA GLN A 103 6.87 9.07 5.28
C GLN A 103 8.02 8.06 5.44
N LEU A 104 8.51 7.49 4.34
CA LEU A 104 9.66 6.60 4.36
C LEU A 104 10.95 7.33 4.79
N TYR A 105 11.16 8.55 4.31
CA TYR A 105 12.29 9.37 4.73
C TYR A 105 12.25 9.67 6.22
N GLU A 106 11.09 10.07 6.75
CA GLU A 106 10.89 10.33 8.17
C GLU A 106 11.14 9.08 9.02
N PHE A 107 10.67 7.91 8.58
CA PHE A 107 10.99 6.63 9.22
C PHE A 107 12.50 6.41 9.35
N PHE A 108 13.26 6.60 8.28
CA PHE A 108 14.72 6.46 8.33
C PHE A 108 15.39 7.56 9.16
N ARG A 109 14.90 8.79 9.09
CA ARG A 109 15.43 9.95 9.83
C ARG A 109 15.27 9.78 11.34
N GLN A 110 14.23 9.11 11.80
CA GLN A 110 13.94 8.86 13.20
C GLN A 110 14.50 7.51 13.70
N ASP A 111 15.59 7.04 13.11
CA ASP A 111 16.22 5.75 13.46
C ASP A 111 15.23 4.58 13.50
N ARG A 112 14.22 4.60 12.62
CA ARG A 112 13.19 3.54 12.48
C ARG A 112 12.27 3.38 13.70
N GLN A 113 12.12 4.44 14.49
CA GLN A 113 11.25 4.46 15.68
C GLN A 113 9.87 5.08 15.42
N GLU A 114 9.62 5.56 14.20
CA GLU A 114 8.33 6.13 13.79
C GLU A 114 7.18 5.16 14.05
N ARG A 115 6.08 5.67 14.61
CA ARG A 115 4.90 4.86 14.97
C ARG A 115 3.76 5.18 14.02
N PHE A 116 3.59 4.31 13.05
CA PHE A 116 2.48 4.42 12.11
C PHE A 116 1.15 3.96 12.70
N HIS A 117 0.08 4.57 12.21
CA HIS A 117 -1.27 4.09 12.46
C HIS A 117 -1.64 3.04 11.41
N VAL A 118 -2.11 1.89 11.90
CA VAL A 118 -2.59 0.79 11.05
C VAL A 118 -3.95 1.11 10.42
N ASP A 119 -4.73 1.98 11.04
CA ASP A 119 -5.99 2.50 10.51
C ASP A 119 -5.74 3.60 9.48
N TRP A 120 -6.61 3.66 8.47
CA TRP A 120 -6.61 4.74 7.48
C TRP A 120 -6.91 6.10 8.13
N ARG A 121 -5.91 6.98 8.14
CA ARG A 121 -6.05 8.36 8.62
C ARG A 121 -6.01 9.35 7.48
N LEU A 122 -6.72 10.46 7.65
CA LEU A 122 -6.80 11.53 6.67
C LEU A 122 -5.74 12.59 6.98
N TYR A 123 -4.94 12.92 5.97
CA TYR A 123 -3.89 13.93 6.02
C TYR A 123 -4.17 15.00 4.95
N PRO A 124 -4.35 16.28 5.34
CA PRO A 124 -4.42 17.37 4.39
C PRO A 124 -3.02 17.65 3.83
N VAL A 125 -2.86 17.52 2.51
CA VAL A 125 -1.59 17.74 1.81
C VAL A 125 -1.85 18.61 0.58
N GLU A 126 -1.22 19.78 0.53
CA GLU A 126 -1.53 20.82 -0.47
C GLU A 126 -3.03 21.14 -0.54
N LYS A 127 -3.68 20.79 -1.65
CA LYS A 127 -5.13 20.95 -1.89
C LYS A 127 -5.87 19.61 -1.91
N ALA A 128 -5.22 18.52 -1.49
CA ALA A 128 -5.78 17.18 -1.48
C ALA A 128 -5.88 16.62 -0.06
N THR A 129 -6.80 15.68 0.13
CA THR A 129 -6.85 14.83 1.32
C THR A 129 -6.32 13.46 0.98
N ILE A 130 -5.25 13.03 1.66
CA ILE A 130 -4.62 11.72 1.48
C ILE A 130 -5.04 10.81 2.63
N ARG A 131 -5.54 9.62 2.31
CA ARG A 131 -5.65 8.51 3.25
C ARG A 131 -4.29 7.83 3.36
N PHE A 132 -3.80 7.65 4.57
CA PHE A 132 -2.53 6.99 4.82
C PHE A 132 -2.65 6.00 5.96
N ARG A 133 -1.93 4.89 5.82
CA ARG A 133 -1.61 3.97 6.90
C ARG A 133 -0.21 3.42 6.72
N GLY A 134 0.39 2.98 7.82
CA GLY A 134 1.66 2.28 7.80
C GLY A 134 1.67 1.15 8.82
N GLN A 135 2.40 0.10 8.51
CA GLN A 135 2.47 -1.09 9.36
C GLN A 135 3.88 -1.67 9.36
N ILE A 136 4.41 -1.91 10.56
CA ILE A 136 5.63 -2.70 10.74
C ILE A 136 5.22 -4.12 11.11
N ARG A 137 5.75 -5.08 10.38
CA ARG A 137 5.47 -6.52 10.50
C ARG A 137 6.76 -7.29 10.76
N LYS A 138 6.60 -8.50 11.28
CA LYS A 138 7.69 -9.48 11.48
C LYS A 138 7.27 -10.79 10.81
N PRO A 139 7.42 -10.92 9.47
CA PRO A 139 6.89 -12.07 8.73
C PRO A 139 7.35 -13.43 9.27
N SER A 140 8.57 -13.53 9.81
CA SER A 140 9.03 -14.77 10.46
C SER A 140 8.16 -15.17 11.66
N LEU A 141 7.83 -14.23 12.55
CA LEU A 141 6.98 -14.47 13.72
C LEU A 141 5.53 -14.74 13.33
N GLU A 142 5.03 -14.08 12.28
CA GLU A 142 3.69 -14.33 11.76
C GLU A 142 3.58 -15.77 11.26
N ARG A 143 4.58 -16.26 10.53
CA ARG A 143 4.64 -17.66 10.08
C ARG A 143 4.72 -18.64 11.26
N GLU A 144 5.54 -18.35 12.27
CA GLU A 144 5.63 -19.18 13.47
C GLU A 144 4.28 -19.24 14.21
N ALA A 145 3.58 -18.12 14.32
CA ALA A 145 2.25 -18.07 14.91
C ALA A 145 1.22 -18.85 14.08
N ASP A 146 1.23 -18.70 12.76
CA ASP A 146 0.34 -19.42 11.85
C ASP A 146 0.58 -20.94 11.93
N ALA A 147 1.83 -21.39 12.06
CA ALA A 147 2.17 -22.80 12.24
C ALA A 147 1.62 -23.35 13.56
N LEU A 148 1.76 -22.60 14.66
CA LEU A 148 1.23 -23.00 15.97
C LEU A 148 -0.31 -23.11 15.97
N LEU A 149 -1.00 -22.17 15.30
CA LEU A 149 -2.46 -22.19 15.21
C LEU A 149 -2.97 -23.26 14.23
N GLY A 150 -2.22 -23.55 13.16
CA GLY A 150 -2.57 -24.58 12.19
C GLY A 150 -2.39 -26.02 12.71
N GLU A 151 -1.58 -26.24 13.74
CA GLU A 151 -1.41 -27.55 14.39
C GLU A 151 -2.63 -27.94 15.25
N GLU A 152 -3.33 -26.98 15.88
CA GLU A 152 -4.50 -27.23 16.75
C GLU A 152 -5.75 -27.74 16.00
N ASP A 153 -5.89 -27.46 14.70
CA ASP A 153 -7.04 -27.91 13.89
C ASP A 153 -6.90 -29.35 13.37
N SER A 154 -5.79 -30.04 13.66
CA SER A 154 -5.48 -31.37 13.10
C SER A 154 -5.60 -32.55 14.07
N GLU A 155 -5.92 -32.31 15.35
CA GLU A 155 -6.13 -33.38 16.35
C GLU A 155 -7.62 -33.55 16.71
N THR A 156 -8.36 -34.24 15.85
CA THR A 156 -9.48 -35.07 16.35
C THR A 156 -9.50 -36.38 15.55
N PRO A 157 -8.84 -37.45 16.04
CA PRO A 157 -9.18 -38.79 15.58
C PRO A 157 -10.57 -39.11 16.16
N ALA A 158 -11.56 -39.20 15.27
CA ALA A 158 -12.82 -39.81 15.61
C ALA A 158 -12.62 -41.34 15.68
N ASP A 159 -12.56 -41.87 16.90
CA ASP A 159 -12.82 -43.29 17.19
C ASP A 159 -14.33 -43.58 17.13
#